data_AF-A0A662GL16-F1
#
_entry.id   AF-A0A662GL16-F1
#
_cell.length_a   1.000
_cell.length_b   1.000
_cell.length_c   1.000
_cell.angle_alpha   90.00
_cell.angle_beta   90.00
_cell.angle_gamma   90.00
#
_symmetry.space_group_name_H-M   'P 1'
#
loop_
_entity.id
_entity.type
_entity.pdbx_description
1 polymer ?
#
loop_
_entity_poly.entity_id
_entity_poly.type
_entity_poly.pdbx_seq_one_letter_code
_entity_poly.pdbx_strand_id
1 'polypeptide(L)'
;MVKFKDSNISFSIMYLILSFGNHGEIPLFITDNQFSKELAEHLPVKSKAVLWKEEYYFETPIEFRGRERLQVNAGDVAYWRPGKALCLFYGLSQPYSPVSIVGEIIGPLYLLKEVEDEEVEVLLEGEKSEGDGLVEKLRSEGFKAVRRKWQGYPSIALTARLPGNAERRIGFDIYEEDFGYAIETDGITKYDECSGQATLYAIKAVKNDLREKFNFRELEAIRVDINEDNYVCLSSFTEEKDKLPTLLKIMASLYAYLLDYLVGFSL
;
A
#
# COMPACT_ATOMS: atom_id res chain seq x y z
N MET A 1 -6.45 14.13 -41.46
CA MET A 1 -7.59 13.55 -40.70
C MET A 1 -7.31 12.07 -40.52
N VAL A 2 -6.58 11.71 -39.46
CA VAL A 2 -6.23 10.32 -39.15
C VAL A 2 -7.19 9.86 -38.06
N LYS A 3 -8.06 8.90 -38.38
CA LYS A 3 -8.96 8.26 -37.43
C LYS A 3 -8.11 7.40 -36.49
N PHE A 4 -8.06 7.76 -35.22
CA PHE A 4 -7.63 6.82 -34.18
C PHE A 4 -8.76 5.79 -34.01
N LYS A 5 -8.39 4.50 -34.12
CA LYS A 5 -9.27 3.40 -33.73
C LYS A 5 -9.44 3.48 -32.22
N ASP A 6 -10.65 3.78 -31.77
CA ASP A 6 -11.09 3.49 -30.40
C ASP A 6 -11.07 1.97 -30.21
N SER A 7 -9.94 1.44 -29.73
CA SER A 7 -9.92 0.16 -29.06
C SER A 7 -10.42 0.39 -27.64
N ASN A 8 -11.72 0.19 -27.42
CA ASN A 8 -12.31 0.03 -26.10
C ASN A 8 -11.67 -1.19 -25.41
N ILE A 9 -10.50 -1.00 -24.83
CA ILE A 9 -9.93 -1.91 -23.83
C ILE A 9 -10.66 -1.53 -22.54
N SER A 10 -11.71 -2.27 -22.19
CA SER A 10 -12.25 -2.16 -20.84
C SER A 10 -11.15 -2.64 -19.88
N PHE A 11 -10.53 -1.72 -19.17
CA PHE A 11 -9.66 -2.07 -18.07
C PHE A 11 -10.53 -2.69 -16.98
N SER A 12 -10.44 -4.01 -16.82
CA SER A 12 -11.06 -4.66 -15.66
C SER A 12 -10.07 -4.53 -14.52
N ILE A 13 -10.03 -3.33 -13.96
CA ILE A 13 -9.34 -3.06 -12.71
C ILE A 13 -10.10 -3.79 -11.60
N MET A 14 -9.37 -4.47 -10.70
CA MET A 14 -9.99 -5.29 -9.67
C MET A 14 -9.39 -5.02 -8.29
N TYR A 15 -10.25 -4.66 -7.34
CA TYR A 15 -9.91 -4.63 -5.92
C TYR A 15 -10.21 -6.01 -5.31
N LEU A 16 -9.30 -6.48 -4.45
CA LEU A 16 -9.40 -7.76 -3.77
C LEU A 16 -9.10 -7.59 -2.28
N ILE A 17 -9.58 -8.55 -1.49
CA ILE A 17 -9.17 -8.74 -0.09
C ILE A 17 -8.47 -10.09 0.02
N LEU A 18 -7.25 -10.10 0.56
CA LEU A 18 -6.57 -11.30 1.00
C LEU A 18 -6.70 -11.40 2.53
N SER A 19 -7.58 -12.28 3.02
CA SER A 19 -7.61 -12.62 4.44
C SER A 19 -6.37 -13.46 4.76
N PHE A 20 -5.65 -13.06 5.81
CA PHE A 20 -4.34 -13.60 6.19
C PHE A 20 -4.44 -14.27 7.57
N GLY A 21 -4.95 -15.50 7.60
CA GLY A 21 -5.19 -16.25 8.83
C GLY A 21 -6.02 -15.44 9.84
N ASN A 22 -5.52 -15.36 11.07
CA ASN A 22 -6.12 -14.55 12.14
C ASN A 22 -5.49 -13.15 12.26
N HIS A 23 -4.52 -12.80 11.40
CA HIS A 23 -3.79 -11.53 11.47
C HIS A 23 -4.64 -10.37 10.97
N GLY A 24 -5.29 -10.53 9.81
CA GLY A 24 -6.13 -9.50 9.24
C GLY A 24 -6.26 -9.60 7.73
N GLU A 25 -6.63 -8.49 7.12
CA GLU A 25 -6.91 -8.38 5.70
C GLU A 25 -5.88 -7.49 4.99
N ILE A 26 -5.31 -8.00 3.91
CA ILE A 26 -4.38 -7.28 3.03
C ILE A 26 -5.09 -7.00 1.70
N PRO A 27 -5.51 -5.75 1.44
CA PRO A 27 -6.19 -5.42 0.19
C PRO A 27 -5.20 -5.34 -0.97
N LEU A 28 -5.62 -5.83 -2.14
CA LEU A 28 -4.82 -5.83 -3.35
C LEU A 28 -5.54 -5.09 -4.47
N PHE A 29 -4.76 -4.50 -5.38
CA PHE A 29 -5.25 -3.84 -6.58
C PHE A 29 -4.58 -4.48 -7.81
N ILE A 30 -5.36 -5.21 -8.61
CA ILE A 30 -4.87 -5.87 -9.83
C ILE A 30 -5.00 -4.90 -11.01
N THR A 31 -3.87 -4.68 -11.67
CA THR A 31 -3.73 -3.75 -12.81
C THR A 31 -3.62 -4.46 -14.15
N ASP A 32 -3.16 -5.72 -14.16
CA ASP A 32 -3.08 -6.51 -15.40
C ASP A 32 -4.47 -7.06 -15.78
N ASN A 33 -4.98 -6.58 -16.91
CA ASN A 33 -6.32 -6.94 -17.40
C ASN A 33 -6.48 -8.43 -17.75
N GLN A 34 -5.42 -9.08 -18.22
CA GLN A 34 -5.49 -10.49 -18.60
C GLN A 34 -5.47 -11.35 -17.34
N PHE A 35 -4.58 -11.03 -16.40
CA PHE A 35 -4.54 -11.68 -15.10
C PHE A 35 -5.84 -11.48 -14.31
N SER A 36 -6.40 -10.27 -14.29
CA SER A 36 -7.65 -9.99 -13.58
C SER A 36 -8.82 -10.83 -14.10
N LYS A 37 -8.95 -11.02 -15.42
CA LYS A 37 -9.99 -11.86 -16.00
C LYS A 37 -9.85 -13.32 -15.57
N GLU A 38 -8.64 -13.85 -15.67
CA GLU A 38 -8.35 -15.23 -15.28
C GLU A 38 -8.58 -15.45 -13.79
N LEU A 39 -8.13 -14.50 -12.95
CA LEU A 39 -8.34 -14.55 -11.50
C LEU A 39 -9.83 -14.51 -11.15
N ALA A 40 -10.62 -13.67 -11.81
CA ALA A 40 -12.06 -13.55 -11.55
C ALA A 40 -12.83 -14.88 -11.75
N GLU A 41 -12.40 -15.73 -12.68
CA GLU A 41 -13.00 -17.05 -12.91
C GLU A 41 -12.69 -18.06 -11.81
N HIS A 42 -11.65 -17.81 -11.00
CA HIS A 42 -11.16 -18.72 -9.96
C HIS A 42 -11.44 -18.24 -8.53
N LEU A 43 -11.96 -17.03 -8.35
CA LEU A 43 -12.31 -16.53 -7.02
C LEU A 43 -13.55 -17.25 -6.45
N PRO A 44 -13.58 -17.52 -5.13
CA PRO A 44 -12.52 -17.25 -4.16
C PRO A 44 -11.37 -18.28 -4.21
N VAL A 45 -10.13 -17.83 -3.98
CA VAL A 45 -8.95 -18.71 -3.92
C VAL A 45 -8.56 -18.95 -2.47
N LYS A 46 -8.59 -20.22 -2.05
CA LYS A 46 -8.03 -20.67 -0.76
C LYS A 46 -6.67 -21.29 -0.99
N SER A 47 -5.69 -20.89 -0.20
CA SER A 47 -4.33 -21.40 -0.32
C SER A 47 -3.58 -21.24 1.00
N LYS A 48 -2.30 -21.59 0.99
CA LYS A 48 -1.40 -21.39 2.11
C LYS A 48 -0.24 -20.51 1.66
N ALA A 49 -0.17 -19.31 2.22
CA ALA A 49 0.93 -18.38 1.99
C ALA A 49 2.15 -18.83 2.76
N VAL A 50 3.30 -18.80 2.09
CA VAL A 50 4.60 -19.17 2.64
C VAL A 50 5.51 -17.95 2.60
N LEU A 51 6.17 -17.68 3.72
CA LEU A 51 7.16 -16.63 3.85
C LEU A 51 8.42 -17.01 3.07
N TRP A 52 8.90 -16.10 2.24
CA TRP A 52 10.23 -16.19 1.65
C TRP A 52 10.90 -14.81 1.69
N LYS A 53 11.88 -14.66 2.58
CA LYS A 53 12.57 -13.38 2.81
C LYS A 53 11.58 -12.26 3.16
N GLU A 54 11.36 -11.32 2.25
CA GLU A 54 10.44 -10.18 2.43
C GLU A 54 9.29 -10.21 1.41
N GLU A 55 8.82 -11.42 1.11
CA GLU A 55 7.58 -11.67 0.40
C GLU A 55 6.81 -12.84 1.01
N TYR A 56 5.49 -12.80 0.88
CA TYR A 56 4.64 -13.98 1.02
C TYR A 56 4.18 -14.42 -0.37
N TYR A 57 4.24 -15.72 -0.64
CA TYR A 57 3.70 -16.27 -1.87
C TYR A 57 2.77 -17.44 -1.60
N PHE A 58 1.75 -17.62 -2.45
CA PHE A 58 0.84 -18.75 -2.36
C PHE A 58 0.44 -19.26 -3.74
N GLU A 59 0.26 -20.56 -3.88
CA GLU A 59 -0.18 -21.19 -5.13
C GLU A 59 -1.61 -20.78 -5.47
N THR A 60 -1.86 -20.60 -6.76
CA THR A 60 -3.16 -20.29 -7.33
C THR A 60 -3.47 -21.29 -8.45
N PRO A 61 -4.75 -21.57 -8.76
CA PRO A 61 -5.13 -22.43 -9.89
C PRO A 61 -4.89 -21.79 -11.27
N ILE A 62 -4.44 -20.54 -11.29
CA ILE A 62 -4.33 -19.67 -12.47
C ILE A 62 -3.14 -20.09 -13.32
N GLU A 63 -3.31 -20.10 -14.64
CA GLU A 63 -2.20 -20.19 -15.59
C GLU A 63 -2.05 -18.86 -16.34
N PHE A 64 -0.98 -18.12 -16.04
CA PHE A 64 -0.76 -16.80 -16.62
C PHE A 64 0.66 -16.61 -17.18
N ARG A 65 0.77 -15.85 -18.27
CA ARG A 65 2.06 -15.47 -18.86
C ARG A 65 2.06 -14.01 -19.26
N GLY A 66 2.56 -13.17 -18.37
CA GLY A 66 2.75 -11.75 -18.60
C GLY A 66 4.16 -11.39 -19.05
N ARG A 67 4.49 -10.09 -18.93
CA ARG A 67 5.84 -9.57 -19.14
C ARG A 67 6.69 -9.86 -17.92
N GLU A 68 7.61 -10.81 -18.06
CA GLU A 68 8.50 -11.22 -16.98
C GLU A 68 9.66 -10.22 -16.77
N ARG A 69 10.04 -9.99 -15.51
CA ARG A 69 11.21 -9.21 -15.09
C ARG A 69 11.82 -9.75 -13.79
N LEU A 70 13.08 -9.40 -13.54
CA LEU A 70 13.82 -9.77 -12.32
C LEU A 70 13.78 -8.70 -11.21
N GLN A 71 13.14 -7.56 -11.48
CA GLN A 71 13.09 -6.44 -10.55
C GLN A 71 11.64 -6.14 -10.15
N VAL A 72 11.44 -5.97 -8.86
CA VAL A 72 10.18 -5.57 -8.22
C VAL A 72 10.44 -4.46 -7.20
N ASN A 73 9.42 -3.66 -6.94
CA ASN A 73 9.40 -2.68 -5.86
C ASN A 73 8.62 -3.23 -4.67
N ALA A 74 8.92 -2.73 -3.47
CA ALA A 74 8.08 -2.97 -2.31
C ALA A 74 6.64 -2.50 -2.60
N GLY A 75 5.68 -3.38 -2.32
CA GLY A 75 4.27 -3.20 -2.59
C GLY A 75 3.81 -3.83 -3.91
N ASP A 76 4.69 -4.31 -4.77
CA ASP A 76 4.27 -5.01 -5.99
C ASP A 76 3.62 -6.37 -5.67
N VAL A 77 2.54 -6.67 -6.39
CA VAL A 77 1.94 -8.00 -6.45
C VAL A 77 2.34 -8.61 -7.79
N ALA A 78 2.99 -9.77 -7.76
CA ALA A 78 3.49 -10.42 -8.96
C ALA A 78 3.03 -11.87 -9.06
N TYR A 79 2.97 -12.37 -10.28
CA TYR A 79 2.71 -13.77 -10.57
C TYR A 79 4.02 -14.48 -10.93
N TRP A 80 4.34 -15.51 -10.16
CA TRP A 80 5.48 -16.39 -10.36
C TRP A 80 5.03 -17.69 -11.02
N ARG A 81 5.19 -17.72 -12.35
CA ARG A 81 4.69 -18.79 -13.22
C ARG A 81 5.20 -20.20 -12.89
N PRO A 82 6.48 -20.43 -12.54
CA PRO A 82 6.96 -21.78 -12.22
C PRO A 82 6.21 -22.45 -11.06
N GLY A 83 5.79 -21.69 -10.05
CA GLY A 83 5.02 -22.18 -8.90
C GLY A 83 3.53 -21.87 -8.97
N LYS A 84 3.02 -21.38 -10.11
CA LYS A 84 1.65 -20.86 -10.27
C LYS A 84 1.22 -19.92 -9.13
N ALA A 85 2.16 -19.12 -8.61
CA ALA A 85 1.99 -18.44 -7.35
C ALA A 85 1.75 -16.94 -7.52
N LEU A 86 0.93 -16.38 -6.63
CA LEU A 86 0.89 -14.94 -6.37
C LEU A 86 1.91 -14.61 -5.28
N CYS A 87 2.69 -13.57 -5.51
CA CYS A 87 3.76 -13.05 -4.64
C CYS A 87 3.41 -11.64 -4.16
N LEU A 88 3.53 -11.39 -2.87
CA LEU A 88 3.30 -10.11 -2.20
C LEU A 88 4.65 -9.58 -1.69
N PHE A 89 5.30 -8.70 -2.45
CA PHE A 89 6.57 -8.12 -2.04
C PHE A 89 6.34 -6.96 -1.07
N TYR A 90 6.84 -7.04 0.15
CA TYR A 90 6.66 -6.00 1.18
C TYR A 90 7.96 -5.38 1.68
N GLY A 91 9.11 -5.86 1.18
CA GLY A 91 10.42 -5.33 1.52
C GLY A 91 11.34 -5.13 0.32
N LEU A 92 12.65 -5.20 0.56
CA LEU A 92 13.70 -4.92 -0.41
C LEU A 92 14.13 -6.17 -1.21
N SER A 93 13.77 -7.36 -0.72
CA SER A 93 14.09 -8.62 -1.39
C SER A 93 13.56 -8.67 -2.83
N GLN A 94 14.31 -9.33 -3.70
CA GLN A 94 13.99 -9.49 -5.13
C GLN A 94 13.57 -10.94 -5.41
N PRO A 95 12.72 -11.18 -6.42
CA PRO A 95 12.19 -12.51 -6.73
C PRO A 95 13.30 -13.51 -7.03
N TYR A 96 13.06 -14.78 -6.70
CA TYR A 96 14.02 -15.86 -6.99
C TYR A 96 14.31 -16.02 -8.50
N SER A 97 13.28 -15.90 -9.34
CA SER A 97 13.38 -15.94 -10.79
C SER A 97 12.34 -14.99 -11.43
N PRO A 98 12.34 -14.77 -12.76
CA PRO A 98 11.49 -13.75 -13.35
C PRO A 98 10.00 -13.89 -13.00
N VAL A 99 9.36 -12.76 -12.66
CA VAL A 99 7.94 -12.66 -12.32
C VAL A 99 7.23 -11.68 -13.24
N SER A 100 5.92 -11.83 -13.41
CA SER A 100 5.07 -10.83 -14.07
C SER A 100 4.39 -9.98 -13.00
N ILE A 101 4.60 -8.66 -12.99
CA ILE A 101 3.89 -7.80 -12.03
C ILE A 101 2.46 -7.61 -12.52
N VAL A 102 1.49 -7.94 -11.67
CA VAL A 102 0.06 -7.98 -12.00
C VAL A 102 -0.78 -7.00 -11.18
N GLY A 103 -0.20 -6.42 -10.12
CA GLY A 103 -0.91 -5.49 -9.25
C GLY A 103 -0.03 -4.90 -8.16
N GLU A 104 -0.66 -4.39 -7.11
CA GLU A 104 0.01 -3.89 -5.91
C GLU A 104 -0.82 -4.13 -4.65
N ILE A 105 -0.13 -4.16 -3.52
CA ILE A 105 -0.70 -4.13 -2.18
C ILE A 105 -1.24 -2.73 -1.91
N ILE A 106 -2.36 -2.60 -1.20
CA ILE A 106 -2.94 -1.32 -0.76
C ILE A 106 -2.73 -1.14 0.75
N GLY A 107 -2.35 0.07 1.17
CA GLY A 107 -2.12 0.42 2.58
C GLY A 107 -0.70 0.12 3.09
N PRO A 108 -0.41 0.24 4.38
CA PRO A 108 0.93 0.02 4.88
C PRO A 108 1.49 -1.39 4.67
N LEU A 109 2.75 -1.48 4.24
CA LEU A 109 3.44 -2.74 3.94
C LEU A 109 4.03 -3.40 5.20
N TYR A 110 4.31 -2.61 6.24
CA TYR A 110 4.90 -3.13 7.48
C TYR A 110 3.99 -4.17 8.16
N LEU A 111 2.69 -4.17 7.90
CA LEU A 111 1.76 -5.17 8.44
C LEU A 111 2.16 -6.60 8.09
N LEU A 112 2.66 -6.84 6.87
CA LEU A 112 3.17 -8.15 6.47
C LEU A 112 4.48 -8.52 7.19
N LYS A 113 5.23 -7.55 7.74
CA LYS A 113 6.41 -7.80 8.57
C LYS A 113 6.06 -8.24 9.99
N GLU A 114 4.89 -7.85 10.47
CA GLU A 114 4.40 -8.23 11.81
C GLU A 114 3.72 -9.61 11.82
N VAL A 115 3.59 -10.26 10.67
CA VAL A 115 3.17 -11.66 10.63
C VAL A 115 4.37 -12.55 10.98
N GLU A 116 4.32 -13.17 12.16
CA GLU A 116 5.40 -14.02 12.67
C GLU A 116 5.40 -15.43 12.06
N ASP A 117 4.29 -15.85 11.46
CA ASP A 117 4.11 -17.18 10.90
C ASP A 117 4.85 -17.34 9.55
N GLU A 118 5.66 -18.39 9.44
CA GLU A 118 6.29 -18.76 8.17
C GLU A 118 5.27 -19.29 7.15
N GLU A 119 4.12 -19.79 7.63
CA GLU A 119 3.04 -20.25 6.77
C GLU A 119 1.66 -19.85 7.32
N VAL A 120 0.81 -19.27 6.47
CA VAL A 120 -0.50 -18.73 6.85
C VAL A 120 -1.58 -19.19 5.89
N GLU A 121 -2.71 -19.66 6.41
CA GLU A 121 -3.90 -19.94 5.60
C GLU A 121 -4.46 -18.63 5.04
N VAL A 122 -4.66 -18.57 3.73
CA VAL A 122 -5.15 -17.37 3.05
C VAL A 122 -6.42 -17.63 2.24
N LEU A 123 -7.26 -16.60 2.20
CA LEU A 123 -8.47 -16.56 1.39
C LEU A 123 -8.48 -15.26 0.59
N LEU A 124 -8.37 -15.36 -0.72
CA LEU A 124 -8.45 -14.24 -1.65
C LEU A 124 -9.87 -14.14 -2.22
N GLU A 125 -10.50 -12.98 -2.03
CA GLU A 125 -11.88 -12.71 -2.47
C GLU A 125 -11.99 -11.36 -3.19
N GLY A 126 -13.08 -11.21 -3.95
CA GLY A 126 -13.50 -9.91 -4.46
C GLY A 126 -13.83 -8.95 -3.31
N GLU A 127 -13.37 -7.71 -3.45
CA GLU A 127 -13.63 -6.62 -2.52
C GLU A 127 -15.12 -6.17 -2.58
N LYS A 128 -15.71 -5.75 -1.45
CA LYS A 128 -17.17 -5.56 -1.29
C LYS A 128 -17.60 -4.15 -0.81
N SER A 129 -16.77 -3.12 -0.97
CA SER A 129 -17.04 -1.73 -0.55
C SER A 129 -17.93 -0.95 -1.53
N GLU A 130 -18.75 -1.64 -2.34
CA GLU A 130 -19.74 -0.98 -3.19
C GLU A 130 -20.73 -0.20 -2.31
N GLY A 131 -20.95 1.09 -2.62
CA GLY A 131 -21.81 1.96 -1.83
C GLY A 131 -21.14 2.61 -0.61
N ASP A 132 -19.85 2.37 -0.37
CA ASP A 132 -19.09 3.11 0.65
C ASP A 132 -18.70 4.49 0.13
N GLY A 133 -19.48 5.50 0.51
CA GLY A 133 -19.29 6.87 0.03
C GLY A 133 -17.95 7.51 0.42
N LEU A 134 -17.24 7.04 1.46
CA LEU A 134 -15.88 7.54 1.75
C LEU A 134 -14.85 6.88 0.82
N VAL A 135 -14.90 5.55 0.70
CA VAL A 135 -13.99 4.81 -0.20
C VAL A 135 -14.16 5.27 -1.64
N GLU A 136 -15.40 5.41 -2.11
CA GLU A 136 -15.70 5.91 -3.47
C GLU A 136 -15.15 7.33 -3.69
N LYS A 137 -15.31 8.21 -2.69
CA LYS A 137 -14.74 9.56 -2.75
C LYS A 137 -13.21 9.53 -2.84
N LEU A 138 -12.54 8.74 -2.01
CA LEU A 138 -11.08 8.60 -2.05
C LEU A 138 -10.61 8.02 -3.41
N ARG A 139 -11.32 7.03 -3.95
CA ARG A 139 -11.05 6.48 -5.29
C ARG A 139 -11.21 7.55 -6.38
N SER A 140 -12.25 8.38 -6.30
CA SER A 140 -12.47 9.49 -7.25
C SER A 140 -11.36 10.55 -7.21
N GLU A 141 -10.67 10.68 -6.08
CA GLU A 141 -9.55 11.60 -5.86
C GLU A 141 -8.19 11.03 -6.32
N GLY A 142 -8.20 9.82 -6.91
CA GLY A 142 -7.02 9.16 -7.49
C GLY A 142 -6.32 8.17 -6.57
N PHE A 143 -6.87 7.90 -5.38
CA PHE A 143 -6.31 6.92 -4.46
C PHE A 143 -6.79 5.49 -4.75
N LYS A 144 -6.00 4.48 -4.37
CA LYS A 144 -6.50 3.12 -4.21
C LYS A 144 -6.95 3.00 -2.76
N ALA A 145 -8.22 2.72 -2.52
CA ALA A 145 -8.77 2.69 -1.17
C ALA A 145 -9.69 1.47 -0.99
N VAL A 146 -9.59 0.78 0.15
CA VAL A 146 -10.37 -0.41 0.48
C VAL A 146 -10.59 -0.49 1.99
N ARG A 147 -11.81 -0.81 2.43
CA ARG A 147 -12.06 -1.15 3.84
C ARG A 147 -11.37 -2.47 4.18
N ARG A 148 -10.76 -2.54 5.35
CA ARG A 148 -10.16 -3.77 5.86
C ARG A 148 -10.31 -3.90 7.37
N LYS A 149 -9.98 -5.07 7.89
CA LYS A 149 -9.75 -5.30 9.32
C LYS A 149 -8.35 -5.84 9.56
N TRP A 150 -7.61 -5.23 10.47
CA TRP A 150 -6.32 -5.74 10.94
C TRP A 150 -6.40 -5.98 12.44
N GLN A 151 -6.10 -7.21 12.88
CA GLN A 151 -6.27 -7.65 14.27
C GLN A 151 -7.66 -7.33 14.86
N GLY A 152 -8.70 -7.37 14.01
CA GLY A 152 -10.07 -7.05 14.38
C GLY A 152 -10.44 -5.57 14.35
N TYR A 153 -9.46 -4.66 14.22
CA TYR A 153 -9.70 -3.22 14.12
C TYR A 153 -10.03 -2.81 12.68
N PRO A 154 -11.16 -2.13 12.43
CA PRO A 154 -11.52 -1.67 11.10
C PRO A 154 -10.70 -0.43 10.69
N SER A 155 -10.27 -0.38 9.45
CA SER A 155 -9.64 0.80 8.84
C SER A 155 -9.99 0.91 7.35
N ILE A 156 -9.62 2.02 6.73
CA ILE A 156 -9.52 2.15 5.28
C ILE A 156 -8.05 2.11 4.90
N ALA A 157 -7.63 1.01 4.28
CA ALA A 157 -6.34 0.90 3.63
C ALA A 157 -6.33 1.79 2.40
N LEU A 158 -5.27 2.60 2.25
CA LEU A 158 -5.16 3.50 1.12
C LEU A 158 -3.73 3.53 0.56
N THR A 159 -3.60 3.71 -0.75
CA THR A 159 -2.32 3.94 -1.41
C THR A 159 -2.40 5.16 -2.33
N ALA A 160 -1.46 6.08 -2.10
CA ALA A 160 -1.18 7.21 -2.97
C ALA A 160 0.02 6.88 -3.88
N ARG A 161 -0.07 7.26 -5.15
CA ARG A 161 1.08 7.30 -6.07
C ARG A 161 1.39 8.73 -6.44
N LEU A 162 2.62 9.17 -6.16
CA LEU A 162 3.07 10.49 -6.54
C LEU A 162 3.73 10.47 -7.92
N PRO A 163 3.33 11.34 -8.86
CA PRO A 163 3.97 11.45 -10.16
C PRO A 163 5.39 12.04 -10.02
N GLY A 164 6.36 11.50 -10.76
CA GLY A 164 7.75 11.95 -10.71
C GLY A 164 8.69 11.03 -11.51
N ASN A 165 10.00 11.31 -11.47
CA ASN A 165 11.03 10.53 -12.17
C ASN A 165 11.14 9.08 -11.66
N ALA A 166 10.79 8.85 -10.39
CA ALA A 166 10.57 7.54 -9.80
C ALA A 166 9.20 7.58 -9.12
N GLU A 167 8.26 6.75 -9.58
CA GLU A 167 6.92 6.68 -9.01
C GLU A 167 7.01 6.16 -7.57
N ARG A 168 6.60 6.99 -6.59
CA ARG A 168 6.62 6.63 -5.16
C ARG A 168 5.23 6.19 -4.73
N ARG A 169 5.18 5.02 -4.10
CA ARG A 169 4.01 4.46 -3.43
C ARG A 169 4.08 4.83 -1.95
N ILE A 170 3.00 5.40 -1.41
CA ILE A 170 2.84 5.64 0.03
C ILE A 170 1.53 4.98 0.47
N GLY A 171 1.62 4.04 1.40
CA GLY A 171 0.49 3.43 2.08
C GLY A 171 -0.03 4.31 3.22
N PHE A 172 -1.32 4.20 3.49
CA PHE A 172 -1.99 4.82 4.62
C PHE A 172 -3.02 3.88 5.24
N ASP A 173 -3.23 4.03 6.54
CA ASP A 173 -4.48 3.66 7.20
C ASP A 173 -5.25 4.92 7.58
N ILE A 174 -6.56 4.85 7.43
CA ILE A 174 -7.50 5.82 8.01
C ILE A 174 -8.41 5.06 8.98
N TYR A 175 -8.40 5.48 10.23
CA TYR A 175 -9.28 4.99 11.29
C TYR A 175 -10.45 5.95 11.43
N GLU A 176 -11.66 5.45 11.22
CA GLU A 176 -12.90 6.21 11.32
C GLU A 176 -13.46 6.06 12.74
N GLU A 177 -13.44 7.16 13.48
CA GLU A 177 -13.88 7.26 14.87
C GLU A 177 -15.13 8.14 14.96
N ASP A 178 -15.88 8.02 16.05
CA ASP A 178 -17.06 8.86 16.31
C ASP A 178 -16.74 10.37 16.35
N PHE A 179 -15.48 10.72 16.61
CA PHE A 179 -15.00 12.09 16.75
C PHE A 179 -14.14 12.56 15.56
N GLY A 180 -13.89 11.73 14.55
CA GLY A 180 -13.15 12.12 13.34
C GLY A 180 -12.35 11.01 12.69
N TYR A 181 -11.31 11.39 11.97
CA TYR A 181 -10.50 10.49 11.15
C TYR A 181 -9.04 10.59 11.56
N ALA A 182 -8.51 9.54 12.18
CA ALA A 182 -7.07 9.40 12.43
C ALA A 182 -6.41 8.78 11.19
N ILE A 183 -5.21 9.25 10.86
CA ILE A 183 -4.50 8.87 9.63
C ILE A 183 -3.07 8.54 9.99
N GLU A 184 -2.56 7.43 9.45
CA GLU A 184 -1.17 7.02 9.58
C GLU A 184 -0.61 6.58 8.24
N THR A 185 0.66 6.87 7.98
CA THR A 185 1.37 6.41 6.77
C THR A 185 1.97 5.02 6.95
N ASP A 186 2.54 4.50 5.87
CA ASP A 186 3.62 3.51 5.94
C ASP A 186 4.67 3.88 7.01
N GLY A 187 5.28 2.83 7.54
CA GLY A 187 6.39 2.93 8.48
C GLY A 187 7.70 3.24 7.76
N ILE A 188 8.42 4.24 8.25
CA ILE A 188 9.74 4.64 7.74
C ILE A 188 10.81 3.70 8.29
N THR A 189 10.78 3.46 9.60
CA THR A 189 11.67 2.52 10.30
C THR A 189 10.99 2.03 11.57
N LYS A 190 11.38 0.85 12.06
CA LYS A 190 10.98 0.41 13.41
C LYS A 190 11.69 1.32 14.43
N TYR A 191 10.98 1.69 15.48
CA TYR A 191 11.47 2.52 16.55
C TYR A 191 12.33 1.68 17.50
N ASP A 192 13.56 2.13 17.71
CA ASP A 192 14.48 1.63 18.72
C ASP A 192 15.21 2.84 19.33
N GLU A 193 15.78 2.68 20.52
CA GLU A 193 16.44 3.78 21.27
C GLU A 193 17.67 4.37 20.56
N CYS A 194 18.14 3.75 19.48
CA CYS A 194 19.28 4.20 18.68
C CYS A 194 18.80 4.74 17.32
N SER A 195 18.59 3.85 16.36
CA SER A 195 18.41 4.19 14.94
C SER A 195 17.03 4.78 14.66
N GLY A 196 15.98 4.18 15.25
CA GLY A 196 14.63 4.71 15.17
C GLY A 196 14.49 6.09 15.82
N GLN A 197 15.04 6.27 17.03
CA GLN A 197 15.02 7.55 17.72
C GLN A 197 15.78 8.65 16.96
N ALA A 198 16.98 8.34 16.45
CA ALA A 198 17.76 9.28 15.64
C ALA A 198 17.02 9.69 14.36
N THR A 199 16.41 8.72 13.67
CA THR A 199 15.61 8.94 12.46
C THR A 199 14.42 9.84 12.75
N LEU A 200 13.69 9.57 13.85
CA LEU A 200 12.57 10.39 14.28
C LEU A 200 12.99 11.84 14.56
N TYR A 201 14.11 12.07 15.27
CA TYR A 201 14.59 13.44 15.51
C TYR A 201 15.01 14.15 14.23
N ALA A 202 15.70 13.46 13.33
CA ALA A 202 16.10 14.02 12.03
C ALA A 202 14.87 14.46 11.22
N ILE A 203 13.86 13.59 11.11
CA ILE A 203 12.62 13.89 10.39
C ILE A 203 11.88 15.06 11.05
N LYS A 204 11.76 15.08 12.39
CA LYS A 204 11.14 16.21 13.12
C LYS A 204 11.83 17.52 12.81
N ALA A 205 13.17 17.55 12.80
CA ALA A 205 13.94 18.74 12.49
C ALA A 205 13.66 19.25 11.07
N VAL A 206 13.72 18.35 10.07
CA VAL A 206 13.48 18.70 8.66
C VAL A 206 12.05 19.21 8.44
N LYS A 207 11.05 18.51 9.01
CA LYS A 207 9.66 18.93 8.90
C LYS A 207 9.44 20.33 9.49
N ASN A 208 10.00 20.62 10.67
CA ASN A 208 9.86 21.92 11.31
C ASN A 208 10.55 23.03 10.50
N ASP A 209 11.72 22.76 9.94
CA ASP A 209 12.44 23.67 9.07
C ASP A 209 11.65 24.00 7.79
N LEU A 210 11.03 23.00 7.15
CA LEU A 210 10.13 23.21 6.01
C LEU A 210 8.95 24.11 6.37
N ARG A 211 8.30 23.83 7.51
CA ARG A 211 7.15 24.62 7.99
C ARG A 211 7.54 26.09 8.16
N GLU A 212 8.68 26.35 8.81
CA GLU A 212 9.15 27.71 9.12
C GLU A 212 9.63 28.46 7.88
N LYS A 213 10.44 27.83 7.02
CA LYS A 213 10.99 28.46 5.82
C LYS A 213 9.93 28.82 4.79
N PHE A 214 8.89 28.00 4.66
CA PHE A 214 7.85 28.18 3.64
C PHE A 214 6.51 28.68 4.20
N ASN A 215 6.43 28.97 5.51
CA ASN A 215 5.18 29.33 6.21
C ASN A 215 4.03 28.34 5.89
N PHE A 216 4.37 27.05 5.82
CA PHE A 216 3.48 26.00 5.33
C PHE A 216 2.64 25.44 6.48
N ARG A 217 1.55 26.15 6.81
CA ARG A 217 0.73 25.91 8.02
C ARG A 217 0.05 24.56 8.04
N GLU A 218 -0.23 23.98 6.87
CA GLU A 218 -0.82 22.66 6.71
C GLU A 218 0.05 21.56 7.36
N LEU A 219 1.36 21.79 7.50
CA LEU A 219 2.27 20.88 8.21
C LEU A 219 2.06 20.87 9.73
N GLU A 220 1.32 21.83 10.31
CA GLU A 220 0.98 21.80 11.74
C GLU A 220 0.05 20.65 12.09
N ALA A 221 -0.82 20.24 11.16
CA ALA A 221 -1.75 19.14 11.35
C ALA A 221 -1.08 17.76 11.25
N ILE A 222 0.14 17.68 10.69
CA ILE A 222 0.86 16.41 10.50
C ILE A 222 1.88 16.25 11.62
N ARG A 223 1.99 15.06 12.22
CA ARG A 223 2.99 14.74 13.24
C ARG A 223 4.01 13.75 12.67
N VAL A 224 5.18 13.74 13.27
CA VAL A 224 6.15 12.64 13.14
C VAL A 224 6.00 11.83 14.41
N ASP A 225 5.50 10.62 14.26
CA ASP A 225 4.93 9.83 15.35
C ASP A 225 5.54 8.43 15.41
N ILE A 226 5.13 7.67 16.43
CA ILE A 226 5.35 6.23 16.53
C ILE A 226 3.96 5.58 16.63
N ASN A 227 3.62 4.70 15.71
CA ASN A 227 2.35 3.99 15.74
C ASN A 227 2.36 2.81 16.73
N GLU A 228 1.23 2.11 16.83
CA GLU A 228 1.01 1.01 17.77
C GLU A 228 1.97 -0.18 17.53
N ASP A 229 2.42 -0.38 16.30
CA ASP A 229 3.37 -1.43 15.90
C ASP A 229 4.85 -0.99 16.04
N ASN A 230 5.10 0.14 16.73
CA ASN A 230 6.41 0.76 16.92
C ASN A 230 7.11 1.19 15.62
N TYR A 231 6.39 1.64 14.60
CA TYR A 231 6.99 2.25 13.42
C TYR A 231 6.99 3.78 13.52
N VAL A 232 8.13 4.38 13.17
CA VAL A 232 8.20 5.82 12.91
C VAL A 232 7.41 6.12 11.65
N CYS A 233 6.36 6.92 11.75
CA CYS A 233 5.45 7.23 10.65
C CYS A 233 5.07 8.73 10.66
N LEU A 234 4.31 9.15 9.66
CA LEU A 234 3.56 10.40 9.75
C LEU A 234 2.14 10.10 10.20
N SER A 235 1.67 10.81 11.23
CA SER A 235 0.28 10.73 11.69
C SER A 235 -0.44 12.06 11.53
N SER A 236 -1.76 12.04 11.41
CA SER A 236 -2.59 13.24 11.41
C SER A 236 -4.01 12.92 11.89
N PHE A 237 -4.83 13.96 12.07
CA PHE A 237 -6.21 13.84 12.49
C PHE A 237 -7.05 14.96 11.88
N THR A 238 -8.28 14.65 11.46
CA THR A 238 -9.26 15.67 11.04
C THR A 238 -10.67 15.24 11.41
N GLU A 239 -11.51 16.19 11.85
CA GLU A 239 -12.94 15.97 12.06
C GLU A 239 -13.73 16.06 10.74
N GLU A 240 -13.12 16.68 9.72
CA GLU A 240 -13.80 17.03 8.47
C GLU A 240 -13.45 16.01 7.37
N LYS A 241 -14.41 15.14 7.07
CA LYS A 241 -14.34 14.17 5.95
C LYS A 241 -13.95 14.82 4.63
N ASP A 242 -14.30 16.09 4.42
CA ASP A 242 -13.99 16.83 3.20
C ASP A 242 -12.52 17.24 3.05
N LYS A 243 -11.78 17.31 4.15
CA LYS A 243 -10.35 17.65 4.14
C LYS A 243 -9.43 16.45 3.89
N LEU A 244 -9.95 15.23 4.01
CA LEU A 244 -9.16 13.99 3.86
C LEU A 244 -8.33 13.93 2.57
N PRO A 245 -8.87 14.15 1.36
CA PRO A 245 -8.09 14.01 0.14
C PRO A 245 -6.90 14.97 0.07
N THR A 246 -7.10 16.23 0.47
CA THR A 246 -6.04 17.25 0.49
C THR A 246 -4.98 16.91 1.53
N LEU A 247 -5.40 16.52 2.75
CA LEU A 247 -4.48 16.13 3.82
C LEU A 247 -3.62 14.93 3.43
N LEU A 248 -4.22 13.88 2.85
CA LEU A 248 -3.51 12.70 2.36
C LEU A 248 -2.48 13.03 1.27
N LYS A 249 -2.82 13.92 0.33
CA LYS A 249 -1.89 14.38 -0.74
C LYS A 249 -0.68 15.13 -0.16
N ILE A 250 -0.90 15.99 0.85
CA ILE A 250 0.16 16.73 1.55
C ILE A 250 1.03 15.74 2.35
N MET A 251 0.42 14.83 3.09
CA MET A 251 1.15 13.79 3.85
C MET A 251 1.99 12.91 2.93
N ALA A 252 1.46 12.46 1.80
CA ALA A 252 2.21 11.65 0.84
C ALA A 252 3.43 12.41 0.30
N SER A 253 3.25 13.68 -0.04
CA SER A 253 4.33 14.54 -0.56
C SER A 253 5.41 14.80 0.49
N LEU A 254 5.02 15.06 1.74
CA LEU A 254 5.95 15.20 2.86
C LEU A 254 6.69 13.88 3.10
N TYR A 255 5.99 12.75 3.10
CA TYR A 255 6.59 11.42 3.29
C TYR A 255 7.68 11.14 2.24
N ALA A 256 7.37 11.34 0.96
CA ALA A 256 8.32 11.16 -0.12
C ALA A 256 9.54 12.08 0.02
N TYR A 257 9.32 13.36 0.33
CA TYR A 257 10.41 14.31 0.54
C TYR A 257 11.32 13.89 1.72
N LEU A 258 10.74 13.43 2.82
CA LEU A 258 11.50 12.99 4.00
C LEU A 258 12.30 11.73 3.71
N LEU A 259 11.75 10.78 2.95
CA LEU A 259 12.51 9.62 2.49
C LEU A 259 13.69 10.02 1.62
N ASP A 260 13.46 10.87 0.61
CA ASP A 260 14.53 11.36 -0.27
C ASP A 260 15.61 12.13 0.51
N TYR A 261 15.23 12.85 1.58
CA TYR A 261 16.17 13.48 2.49
C TYR A 261 17.04 12.47 3.25
N LEU A 262 16.45 11.36 3.73
CA LEU A 262 17.17 10.34 4.50
C LEU A 262 18.11 9.50 3.64
N VAL A 263 17.68 9.14 2.42
CA VAL A 263 18.44 8.22 1.54
C VAL A 263 19.29 8.95 0.50
N GLY A 264 19.17 10.27 0.41
CA GLY A 264 19.73 11.08 -0.69
C GLY A 264 18.92 10.91 -1.98
N PHE A 265 18.97 11.90 -2.88
CA PHE A 265 18.24 11.96 -4.17
C PHE A 265 18.58 10.83 -5.19
N SER A 266 19.14 9.70 -4.76
CA SER A 266 19.77 8.68 -5.59
C SER A 266 19.24 7.25 -5.43
N LEU A 267 17.99 7.09 -4.97
CA LEU A 267 17.24 5.81 -5.10
C LEU A 267 16.06 5.94 -6.06
#